data_AF-A0A962E6R8-F1
#
_entry.id   AF-A0A962E6R8-F1
#
_cell.length_a   1.000
_cell.length_b   1.000
_cell.length_c   1.000
_cell.angle_alpha   90.00
_cell.angle_beta   90.00
_cell.angle_gamma   90.00
#
_symmetry.space_group_name_H-M   'P 1'
#
loop_
_entity.id
_entity.type
_entity.pdbx_description
1 polymer ?
#
loop_
_entity_poly.entity_id
_entity_poly.type
_entity_poly.pdbx_seq_one_letter_code
_entity_poly.pdbx_strand_id
1 'polypeptide(L)' 'QLGVDFALTVSCYQADPEGRACRRCDACRLRAMGFEQAGVVDPTRYL' A
#
# COMPACT_ATOMS: atom_id res chain seq x y z
N GLN A 1 -9.51 6.38 -16.39
CA GLN A 1 -8.74 5.94 -15.20
C GLN A 1 -8.90 7.04 -14.15
N LEU A 2 -9.27 6.73 -12.90
CA LEU A 2 -9.75 7.73 -11.92
C LEU A 2 -8.68 8.71 -11.36
N GLY A 3 -7.47 8.78 -11.91
CA GLY A 3 -6.47 9.80 -11.53
C GLY A 3 -6.05 9.79 -10.05
N VAL A 4 -6.28 8.69 -9.32
CA VAL A 4 -5.97 8.59 -7.90
C VAL A 4 -4.47 8.38 -7.73
N ASP A 5 -3.84 9.23 -6.92
CA ASP A 5 -2.48 9.01 -6.47
C ASP A 5 -2.45 7.99 -5.33
N PHE A 6 -2.07 6.76 -5.66
CA PHE A 6 -2.00 5.66 -4.69
C PHE A 6 -0.95 5.86 -3.61
N ALA A 7 0.05 6.74 -3.79
CA ALA A 7 1.05 7.06 -2.78
C ALA A 7 0.44 7.80 -1.57
N LEU A 8 -0.70 8.48 -1.79
CA LEU A 8 -1.43 9.22 -0.75
C LEU A 8 -2.46 8.34 0.00
N THR A 9 -2.55 7.07 -0.36
CA THR A 9 -3.53 6.14 0.23
C THR A 9 -2.87 5.18 1.21
N VAL A 10 -3.55 4.91 2.32
CA VAL A 10 -3.10 3.95 3.32
C VAL A 10 -4.16 2.86 3.48
N SER A 11 -3.76 1.61 3.26
CA SER A 11 -4.62 0.44 3.46
C SER A 11 -4.21 -0.39 4.68
N CYS A 12 -3.02 -0.17 5.24
CA CYS A 12 -2.46 -0.94 6.34
C CYS A 12 -3.28 -0.77 7.63
N TYR A 13 -3.59 -1.88 8.31
CA TYR A 13 -4.32 -1.88 9.59
C TYR A 13 -3.49 -1.37 10.77
N GLN A 14 -2.16 -1.34 10.60
CA GLN A 14 -1.20 -1.00 11.65
C GLN A 14 -0.19 0.00 11.11
N ALA A 15 -0.64 0.95 10.30
CA ALA A 15 0.22 2.03 9.84
C ALA A 15 0.73 2.82 11.04
N ASP A 16 1.94 3.33 10.94
CA ASP A 16 2.49 4.22 11.95
C ASP A 16 1.92 5.64 11.83
N PRO A 17 2.25 6.57 12.76
CA PRO A 17 1.80 7.96 12.69
C PRO A 17 2.21 8.70 11.40
N GLU A 18 3.26 8.26 10.72
CA GLU A 18 3.73 8.81 9.46
C GLU A 18 3.05 8.17 8.22
N GLY A 19 2.11 7.24 8.44
CA GLY A 19 1.37 6.53 7.39
C GLY A 19 2.15 5.39 6.73
N ARG A 20 3.29 4.97 7.29
CA ARG A 20 4.08 3.84 6.77
C ARG A 20 3.42 2.52 7.12
N ALA A 21 3.31 1.65 6.13
CA ALA A 21 2.67 0.35 6.25
C ALA A 21 3.55 -0.68 6.98
N CYS A 22 2.95 -1.50 7.85
CA CYS A 22 3.67 -2.43 8.72
C CYS A 22 4.27 -3.65 8.01
N ARG A 23 3.89 -3.92 6.75
CA ARG A 23 4.30 -5.09 5.93
C ARG A 23 3.94 -6.47 6.52
N ARG A 24 3.21 -6.53 7.63
CA ARG A 24 2.92 -7.78 8.37
C ARG A 24 1.44 -8.15 8.43
N CYS A 25 0.54 -7.19 8.23
CA CYS A 25 -0.91 -7.44 8.20
C CYS A 25 -1.39 -7.87 6.81
N ASP A 26 -2.59 -8.45 6.75
CA ASP A 26 -3.16 -8.95 5.50
C ASP A 26 -3.37 -7.84 4.47
N ALA A 27 -3.78 -6.64 4.91
CA ALA A 27 -3.93 -5.51 3.99
C ALA A 27 -2.62 -5.14 3.28
N CYS A 28 -1.46 -5.24 3.94
CA CYS A 28 -0.18 -5.01 3.28
C CYS A 28 0.11 -6.08 2.22
N ARG A 29 -0.16 -7.36 2.53
CA ARG A 29 0.04 -8.47 1.58
C ARG A 29 -0.86 -8.31 0.36
N LEU A 30 -2.16 -8.09 0.60
CA LEU A 30 -3.15 -7.92 -0.46
C LEU A 30 -2.81 -6.72 -1.36
N ARG A 31 -2.40 -5.60 -0.75
CA ARG A 31 -2.02 -4.40 -1.50
C ARG A 31 -0.78 -4.63 -2.37
N ALA A 32 0.27 -5.23 -1.82
CA ALA A 32 1.48 -5.56 -2.57
C ALA A 32 1.17 -6.51 -3.74
N MET A 33 0.40 -7.57 -3.51
CA MET A 33 -0.05 -8.49 -4.56
C MET A 33 -0.88 -7.79 -5.62
N GLY A 34 -1.78 -6.87 -5.22
CA GLY A 34 -2.60 -6.10 -6.16
C GLY A 34 -1.77 -5.23 -7.11
N PHE A 35 -0.72 -4.57 -6.60
CA PHE A 35 0.21 -3.80 -7.45
C PHE A 35 1.03 -4.70 -8.37
N GLU A 36 1.56 -5.81 -7.85
CA GLU A 36 2.29 -6.81 -8.63
C GLU A 36 1.43 -7.37 -9.79
N GLN A 37 0.20 -7.79 -9.49
CA GLN A 37 -0.75 -8.31 -10.48
C GLN A 37 -1.15 -7.27 -11.53
N ALA A 38 -1.24 -5.99 -11.13
CA ALA A 38 -1.51 -4.89 -12.04
C ALA A 38 -0.30 -4.51 -12.92
N GLY A 39 0.89 -5.05 -12.63
CA GLY A 39 2.14 -4.64 -13.28
C GLY A 39 2.52 -3.18 -12.98
N VAL A 40 2.05 -2.64 -11.86
CA VAL A 40 2.29 -1.25 -11.44
C VAL A 40 3.24 -1.26 -10.25
N VAL A 41 4.18 -0.32 -10.21
CA VAL A 41 5.08 -0.16 -9.05
C VAL A 41 4.24 0.17 -7.81
N ASP A 42 4.42 -0.61 -6.75
CA ASP A 42 3.80 -0.36 -5.45
C ASP A 42 4.38 0.93 -4.83
N PRO A 43 3.59 2.03 -4.71
CA PRO A 43 4.07 3.28 -4.14
C PRO A 43 4.01 3.28 -2.60
N THR A 44 3.63 2.16 -1.97
CA THR A 44 3.46 2.06 -0.52
C THR A 44 4.78 2.29 0.20
N ARG A 45 4.78 3.23 1.14
CA ARG A 45 5.89 3.45 2.07
C ARG A 45 5.76 2.44 3.20
N TYR A 46 6.77 1.59 3.39
CA TYR A 46 6.81 0.60 4.46
C TYR A 46 7.71 1.07 5.61
N LEU A 47 7.52 0.47 6.80
CA LEU A 47 8.47 0.53 7.92
C LEU A 47 9.80 -0.17 7.59
#